data_AF-A0A3C1K4R8-F1
#
_entry.id   AF-A0A3C1K4R8-F1
#
_cell.length_a   1.000
_cell.length_b   1.000
_cell.length_c   1.000
_cell.angle_alpha   90.00
_cell.angle_beta   90.00
_cell.angle_gamma   90.00
#
_symmetry.space_group_name_H-M   'P 1'
#
loop_
_entity.id
_entity.type
_entity.pdbx_description
1 polymer ?
#
loop_
_entity_poly.entity_id
_entity_poly.type
_entity_poly.pdbx_seq_one_letter_code
_entity_poly.pdbx_strand_id
1 'polypeptide(L)'
;MKMILTLTKNEYIKLFRKKSVPILLLLLVLLVFGISLIKPYNYYYYTGDYYGESNHYGEINFSEYRNNFTKSIVSESQLQNYPENQKAYTIVLNDFYKRQIELCDKAEDLGINDTNDWRYLLIGNLLNSSYEVYFYEYIASGGEYADIIKNYLGYNNIYYKNQATAQAGYLQAIETNDYSESKRGFFEDAKSKFEEYDVKLKEAESKKSNGTGGEDIDHEIFKLKGILNCYESLKETYNNFLSKKYEYRSDEDKTVTLTAQAFNQVINSYQGFMSEIEYNNPEDENSFDYPIGYSSKYEGVYYNSQWTYEEYYDQAMASINDNLDKGNIGLYSLQNDVIELSVTNASRSKSLSFVNLFWLIAPMAIFFASGMVSKEFSTKTINLLLIRPVKRWKILLSKYLCLLSLVAGMLVVTCGIYMLGSGIRLGFADFSQPYLYIFNGTVHSANFVLWLIGKVFIASLPILCLISITFMFSSVTKGNAVSLILGVLTLFSSILILMFAGLFRDTSALTYMPFPYFSMWSYVFDDMVSLSHLEVNPFGQVVTANLTYGTLLLTALTVISITAAFIDFNKKDVK
;
A
#
# COMPACT_ATOMS: atom_id res chain seq x y z
N MET A 1 -48.92 -3.16 -1.02
CA MET A 1 -47.70 -3.86 -1.46
C MET A 1 -47.90 -4.65 -2.77
N LYS A 2 -48.85 -5.61 -2.84
CA LYS A 2 -49.11 -6.44 -4.05
C LYS A 2 -49.16 -5.66 -5.38
N MET A 3 -49.89 -4.55 -5.43
CA MET A 3 -50.03 -3.76 -6.66
C MET A 3 -48.70 -3.14 -7.16
N ILE A 4 -47.83 -2.67 -6.26
CA ILE A 4 -46.54 -2.08 -6.64
C ILE A 4 -45.63 -3.16 -7.24
N LEU A 5 -45.58 -4.33 -6.61
CA LEU A 5 -44.82 -5.48 -7.11
C LEU A 5 -45.29 -5.91 -8.51
N THR A 6 -46.62 -5.94 -8.75
CA THR A 6 -47.16 -6.24 -10.09
C THR A 6 -46.74 -5.21 -11.12
N LEU A 7 -46.75 -3.92 -10.77
CA LEU A 7 -46.30 -2.85 -11.68
C LEU A 7 -44.80 -2.96 -11.97
N THR A 8 -43.97 -3.17 -10.95
CA THR A 8 -42.52 -3.37 -11.11
C THR A 8 -42.23 -4.59 -11.99
N LYS A 9 -42.95 -5.71 -11.80
CA LYS A 9 -42.85 -6.89 -12.67
C LYS A 9 -43.19 -6.56 -14.13
N ASN A 10 -44.23 -5.76 -14.36
CA ASN A 10 -44.61 -5.37 -15.72
C ASN A 10 -43.54 -4.50 -16.40
N GLU A 11 -42.90 -3.60 -15.64
CA GLU A 11 -41.76 -2.81 -16.14
C GLU A 11 -40.58 -3.71 -16.49
N TYR A 12 -40.27 -4.72 -15.68
CA TYR A 12 -39.26 -5.74 -16.00
C TYR A 12 -39.55 -6.46 -17.31
N ILE A 13 -40.77 -6.95 -17.50
CA ILE A 13 -41.18 -7.63 -18.74
C ILE A 13 -41.02 -6.70 -19.94
N LYS A 14 -41.43 -5.43 -19.81
CA LYS A 14 -41.29 -4.43 -20.86
C LYS A 14 -39.83 -4.15 -21.20
N LEU A 15 -38.96 -4.12 -20.19
CA LEU A 15 -37.54 -3.88 -20.36
C LEU A 15 -36.85 -5.04 -21.07
N PHE A 16 -37.04 -6.28 -20.59
CA PHE A 16 -36.40 -7.48 -21.14
C PHE A 16 -36.98 -7.93 -22.49
N ARG A 17 -38.18 -7.48 -22.87
CA ARG A 17 -38.74 -7.71 -24.23
C ARG A 17 -37.92 -7.00 -25.32
N LYS A 18 -37.17 -5.95 -24.99
CA LYS A 18 -36.28 -5.28 -25.94
C LYS A 18 -35.03 -6.12 -26.14
N LYS A 19 -34.79 -6.60 -27.37
CA LYS A 19 -33.61 -7.45 -27.70
C LYS A 19 -32.28 -6.84 -27.25
N SER A 20 -32.15 -5.51 -27.23
CA SER A 20 -30.92 -4.83 -26.83
C SER A 20 -30.55 -5.07 -25.36
N VAL A 21 -31.51 -5.28 -24.46
CA VAL A 21 -31.25 -5.42 -23.02
C VAL A 21 -30.50 -6.70 -22.67
N PRO A 22 -30.97 -7.91 -23.02
CA PRO A 22 -30.23 -9.14 -22.73
C PRO A 22 -28.89 -9.18 -23.47
N ILE A 23 -28.80 -8.63 -24.69
CA ILE A 23 -27.53 -8.54 -25.44
C ILE A 23 -26.50 -7.68 -24.67
N LEU A 24 -26.92 -6.52 -24.19
CA LEU A 24 -26.05 -5.60 -23.44
C LEU A 24 -25.60 -6.19 -22.10
N LEU A 25 -26.51 -6.85 -21.37
CA LEU A 25 -26.18 -7.56 -20.13
C LEU A 25 -25.23 -8.74 -20.37
N LEU A 26 -25.43 -9.51 -21.45
CA LEU A 26 -24.53 -10.60 -21.84
C LEU A 26 -23.13 -10.08 -22.20
N LEU A 27 -23.06 -8.98 -22.96
CA LEU A 27 -21.80 -8.33 -23.31
C LEU A 27 -21.06 -7.85 -22.05
N LEU A 28 -21.76 -7.25 -21.10
CA LEU A 28 -21.19 -6.88 -19.81
C LEU A 28 -20.62 -8.10 -19.09
N VAL A 29 -21.39 -9.18 -18.98
CA VAL A 29 -20.95 -10.43 -18.33
C VAL A 29 -19.69 -11.00 -18.99
N LEU A 30 -19.67 -11.10 -20.32
CA LEU A 30 -18.52 -11.61 -21.08
C LEU A 30 -17.30 -10.71 -20.92
N LEU A 31 -17.48 -9.40 -20.93
CA LEU A 31 -16.41 -8.43 -20.77
C LEU A 31 -15.83 -8.49 -19.36
N VAL A 32 -16.67 -8.54 -18.32
CA VAL A 32 -16.23 -8.69 -16.92
C VAL A 32 -15.47 -10.00 -16.72
N PHE A 33 -15.98 -11.10 -17.27
CA PHE A 33 -15.29 -12.38 -17.24
C PHE A 33 -13.93 -12.31 -17.95
N GLY A 34 -13.88 -11.72 -19.15
CA GLY A 34 -12.64 -11.49 -19.87
C GLY A 34 -11.61 -10.70 -19.06
N ILE A 35 -12.00 -9.56 -18.48
CA ILE A 35 -11.11 -8.72 -17.65
C ILE A 35 -10.61 -9.48 -16.41
N SER A 36 -11.46 -10.29 -15.79
CA SER A 36 -11.07 -11.07 -14.60
C SER A 36 -9.95 -12.09 -14.89
N LEU A 37 -9.82 -12.54 -16.14
CA LEU A 37 -8.77 -13.47 -16.58
C LEU A 37 -7.47 -12.77 -17.04
N ILE A 38 -7.48 -11.45 -17.27
CA ILE A 38 -6.32 -10.69 -17.77
C ILE A 38 -5.34 -10.38 -16.62
N LYS A 39 -4.02 -10.51 -16.86
CA LYS A 39 -2.99 -10.11 -15.85
C LYS A 39 -3.17 -8.60 -15.60
N PRO A 40 -3.24 -8.12 -14.35
CA PRO A 40 -3.19 -6.69 -14.13
C PRO A 40 -1.93 -6.12 -14.82
N TYR A 41 -2.05 -4.98 -15.51
CA TYR A 41 -0.94 -4.33 -16.24
C TYR A 41 0.27 -4.09 -15.33
N ASN A 42 -0.02 -3.87 -14.05
CA ASN A 42 0.91 -3.66 -12.95
C ASN A 42 1.56 -4.95 -12.41
N TYR A 43 1.40 -6.09 -13.10
CA TYR A 43 2.09 -7.33 -12.75
C TYR A 43 3.62 -7.16 -12.62
N TYR A 44 4.26 -6.29 -13.41
CA TYR A 44 5.71 -6.11 -13.37
C TYR A 44 6.20 -5.01 -12.42
N TYR A 45 5.37 -4.00 -12.10
CA TYR A 45 5.78 -2.90 -11.22
C TYR A 45 5.68 -3.25 -9.72
N TYR A 46 4.82 -4.20 -9.37
CA TYR A 46 4.48 -4.51 -7.97
C TYR A 46 5.02 -5.87 -7.51
N THR A 47 5.43 -6.73 -8.45
CA THR A 47 6.19 -7.97 -8.14
C THR A 47 7.64 -7.90 -8.60
N GLY A 48 8.08 -6.78 -9.20
CA GLY A 48 9.42 -6.64 -9.75
C GLY A 48 10.39 -6.17 -8.67
N ASP A 49 11.18 -7.10 -8.14
CA ASP A 49 12.61 -7.01 -7.79
C ASP A 49 13.10 -5.83 -6.91
N TYR A 50 12.22 -4.95 -6.42
CA TYR A 50 12.54 -3.81 -5.55
C TYR A 50 12.40 -4.15 -4.05
N TYR A 51 12.44 -5.44 -3.69
CA TYR A 51 12.42 -5.89 -2.30
C TYR A 51 13.76 -5.67 -1.60
N GLY A 52 14.35 -4.48 -1.68
CA GLY A 52 15.68 -4.25 -1.12
C GLY A 52 16.69 -5.34 -1.51
N GLU A 53 16.48 -6.00 -2.66
CA GLU A 53 17.51 -6.83 -3.24
C GLU A 53 18.66 -5.87 -3.49
N SER A 54 19.82 -6.24 -2.95
CA SER A 54 21.06 -5.47 -2.98
C SER A 54 21.25 -4.68 -4.26
N ASN A 55 21.96 -3.54 -4.18
CA ASN A 55 22.40 -2.68 -5.29
C ASN A 55 23.29 -3.39 -6.36
N HIS A 56 22.93 -4.60 -6.81
CA HIS A 56 23.56 -5.26 -7.94
C HIS A 56 23.02 -4.63 -9.22
N TYR A 57 23.71 -3.57 -9.63
CA TYR A 57 23.65 -3.04 -10.98
C TYR A 57 24.31 -4.04 -11.95
N GLY A 58 23.68 -5.20 -12.18
CA GLY A 58 24.12 -6.19 -13.18
C GLY A 58 24.23 -7.64 -12.68
N GLU A 59 24.31 -8.59 -13.61
CA GLU A 59 24.63 -9.99 -13.33
C GLU A 59 26.04 -10.11 -12.71
N ILE A 60 26.14 -10.78 -11.57
CA ILE A 60 27.40 -11.13 -10.92
C ILE A 60 28.16 -12.14 -11.78
N ASN A 61 29.31 -11.72 -12.30
CA ASN A 61 30.27 -12.61 -12.93
C ASN A 61 31.37 -12.96 -11.92
N PHE A 62 31.22 -14.10 -11.24
CA PHE A 62 32.17 -14.54 -10.20
C PHE A 62 33.62 -14.63 -10.71
N SER A 63 33.83 -15.08 -11.94
CA SER A 63 35.17 -15.14 -12.53
C SER A 63 35.78 -13.75 -12.75
N GLU A 64 34.98 -12.76 -13.11
CA GLU A 64 35.43 -11.36 -13.24
C GLU A 64 35.79 -10.77 -11.87
N TYR A 65 34.91 -10.93 -10.87
CA TYR A 65 35.19 -10.51 -9.49
C TYR A 65 36.48 -11.14 -8.96
N ARG A 66 36.62 -12.47 -9.11
CA ARG A 66 37.83 -13.21 -8.75
C ARG A 66 39.09 -12.64 -9.41
N ASN A 67 39.04 -12.39 -10.73
CA ASN A 67 40.16 -11.82 -11.47
C ASN A 67 40.51 -10.40 -10.99
N ASN A 68 39.51 -9.58 -10.66
CA ASN A 68 39.71 -8.23 -10.14
C ASN A 68 40.38 -8.27 -8.77
N PHE A 69 39.88 -9.08 -7.82
CA PHE A 69 40.51 -9.24 -6.51
C PHE A 69 41.92 -9.82 -6.60
N THR A 70 42.15 -10.79 -7.50
CA THR A 70 43.48 -11.37 -7.73
C THR A 70 44.48 -10.30 -8.19
N LYS A 71 44.05 -9.36 -9.05
CA LYS A 71 44.89 -8.24 -9.50
C LYS A 71 45.14 -7.21 -8.40
N SER A 72 44.23 -7.09 -7.43
CA SER A 72 44.35 -6.16 -6.30
C SER A 72 45.31 -6.64 -5.22
N ILE A 73 45.69 -7.93 -5.20
CA ILE A 73 46.64 -8.48 -4.23
C ILE A 73 48.06 -7.98 -4.53
N VAL A 74 48.69 -7.33 -3.53
CA VAL A 74 50.07 -6.87 -3.59
C VAL A 74 51.02 -7.99 -3.17
N SER A 75 52.03 -8.30 -3.98
CA SER A 75 52.96 -9.40 -3.70
C SER A 75 53.96 -9.08 -2.57
N GLU A 76 54.49 -10.10 -1.89
CA GLU A 76 55.45 -9.94 -0.79
C GLU A 76 56.70 -9.13 -1.18
N SER A 77 57.16 -9.26 -2.42
CA SER A 77 58.31 -8.50 -2.93
C SER A 77 58.01 -7.01 -3.07
N GLN A 78 56.78 -6.64 -3.39
CA GLN A 78 56.34 -5.24 -3.45
C GLN A 78 56.16 -4.64 -2.05
N LEU A 79 55.67 -5.45 -1.09
CA LEU A 79 55.47 -5.03 0.30
C LEU A 79 56.77 -4.66 1.03
N GLN A 80 57.93 -5.19 0.61
CA GLN A 80 59.22 -4.86 1.23
C GLN A 80 59.58 -3.37 1.14
N ASN A 81 59.06 -2.67 0.13
CA ASN A 81 59.36 -1.25 -0.10
C ASN A 81 58.38 -0.30 0.60
N TYR A 82 57.41 -0.83 1.35
CA TYR A 82 56.33 -0.03 1.95
C TYR A 82 56.72 0.42 3.37
N PRO A 83 56.35 1.65 3.77
CA PRO A 83 56.40 2.06 5.18
C PRO A 83 55.61 1.11 6.08
N GLU A 84 56.04 0.94 7.33
CA GLU A 84 55.50 -0.06 8.27
C GLU A 84 53.96 -0.04 8.39
N ASN A 85 53.36 1.13 8.61
CA ASN A 85 51.90 1.26 8.70
C ASN A 85 51.18 0.92 7.39
N GLN A 86 51.74 1.33 6.25
CA GLN A 86 51.18 1.05 4.93
C GLN A 86 51.32 -0.44 4.59
N LYS A 87 52.43 -1.07 5.00
CA LYS A 87 52.67 -2.50 4.87
C LYS A 87 51.65 -3.30 5.68
N ALA A 88 51.46 -2.96 6.95
CA ALA A 88 50.46 -3.57 7.82
C ALA A 88 49.04 -3.46 7.25
N TYR A 89 48.63 -2.26 6.82
CA TYR A 89 47.36 -2.03 6.12
C TYR A 89 47.20 -2.93 4.90
N THR A 90 48.22 -3.00 4.04
CA THR A 90 48.16 -3.75 2.79
C THR A 90 48.12 -5.27 3.04
N ILE A 91 48.77 -5.76 4.09
CA ILE A 91 48.68 -7.18 4.49
C ILE A 91 47.25 -7.56 4.85
N VAL A 92 46.61 -6.76 5.71
CA VAL A 92 45.22 -7.04 6.14
C VAL A 92 44.25 -6.87 4.96
N LEU A 93 44.46 -5.89 4.09
CA LEU A 93 43.66 -5.73 2.88
C LEU A 93 43.86 -6.88 1.87
N ASN A 94 45.08 -7.42 1.73
CA ASN A 94 45.32 -8.61 0.92
C ASN A 94 44.54 -9.83 1.46
N ASP A 95 44.46 -9.98 2.78
CA ASP A 95 43.69 -11.08 3.39
C ASP A 95 42.18 -10.93 3.16
N PHE A 96 41.65 -9.70 3.16
CA PHE A 96 40.30 -9.42 2.70
C PHE A 96 40.09 -9.89 1.25
N TYR A 97 40.97 -9.50 0.32
CA TYR A 97 40.84 -9.91 -1.09
C TYR A 97 40.93 -11.43 -1.28
N LYS A 98 41.76 -12.13 -0.50
CA LYS A 98 41.80 -13.61 -0.51
C LYS A 98 40.46 -14.22 -0.09
N ARG A 99 39.83 -13.72 0.98
CA ARG A 99 38.49 -14.18 1.39
C ARG A 99 37.43 -13.93 0.31
N GLN A 100 37.51 -12.79 -0.38
CA GLN A 100 36.61 -12.49 -1.50
C GLN A 100 36.81 -13.45 -2.67
N ILE A 101 38.05 -13.85 -2.96
CA ILE A 101 38.38 -14.89 -3.94
C ILE A 101 37.80 -16.24 -3.52
N GLU A 102 37.98 -16.64 -2.25
CA GLU A 102 37.41 -17.89 -1.71
C GLU A 102 35.88 -17.94 -1.84
N LEU A 103 35.20 -16.80 -1.65
CA LEU A 103 33.75 -16.69 -1.88
C LEU A 103 33.38 -16.90 -3.36
N CYS A 104 34.15 -16.33 -4.29
CA CYS A 104 33.95 -16.54 -5.73
C CYS A 104 34.17 -18.02 -6.10
N ASP A 105 35.27 -18.62 -5.63
CA ASP A 105 35.60 -20.03 -5.88
C ASP A 105 34.49 -20.95 -5.33
N LYS A 106 34.00 -20.68 -4.11
CA LYS A 106 32.87 -21.40 -3.50
C LYS A 106 31.58 -21.26 -4.32
N ALA A 107 31.31 -20.07 -4.88
CA ALA A 107 30.14 -19.84 -5.73
C ALA A 107 30.21 -20.70 -7.01
N GLU A 108 31.37 -20.73 -7.66
CA GLU A 108 31.63 -21.54 -8.86
C GLU A 108 31.54 -23.04 -8.55
N ASP A 109 32.14 -23.50 -7.45
CA ASP A 109 32.11 -24.90 -7.01
C ASP A 109 30.68 -25.41 -6.72
N LEU A 110 29.83 -24.53 -6.18
CA LEU A 110 28.40 -24.82 -5.92
C LEU A 110 27.52 -24.66 -7.16
N GLY A 111 28.07 -24.19 -8.29
CA GLY A 111 27.34 -23.98 -9.54
C GLY A 111 26.33 -22.83 -9.48
N ILE A 112 26.53 -21.84 -8.62
CA ILE A 112 25.62 -20.72 -8.41
C ILE A 112 25.77 -19.73 -9.57
N ASN A 113 24.69 -19.46 -10.31
CA ASN A 113 24.76 -18.62 -11.51
C ASN A 113 23.52 -17.74 -11.80
N ASP A 114 22.44 -17.84 -11.01
CA ASP A 114 21.24 -17.02 -11.21
C ASP A 114 20.56 -16.61 -9.89
N THR A 115 19.64 -15.65 -9.97
CA THR A 115 18.93 -15.07 -8.81
C THR A 115 17.83 -15.95 -8.22
N ASN A 116 17.50 -17.09 -8.84
CA ASN A 116 16.58 -18.07 -8.27
C ASN A 116 17.25 -18.87 -7.16
N ASP A 117 18.58 -18.96 -7.17
CA ASP A 117 19.35 -19.47 -6.03
C ASP A 117 19.56 -18.36 -5.01
N TRP A 118 19.01 -18.52 -3.80
CA TRP A 118 19.16 -17.54 -2.72
C TRP A 118 20.63 -17.27 -2.35
N ARG A 119 21.52 -18.25 -2.56
CA ARG A 119 22.96 -18.10 -2.29
C ARG A 119 23.59 -17.07 -3.20
N TYR A 120 23.07 -16.89 -4.41
CA TYR A 120 23.55 -15.87 -5.35
C TYR A 120 23.50 -14.47 -4.75
N LEU A 121 22.35 -14.09 -4.17
CA LEU A 121 22.18 -12.78 -3.54
C LEU A 121 23.00 -12.65 -2.26
N LEU A 122 23.10 -13.70 -1.46
CA LEU A 122 23.90 -13.65 -0.23
C LEU A 122 25.39 -13.49 -0.53
N ILE A 123 25.92 -14.23 -1.50
CA ILE A 123 27.31 -14.09 -1.96
C ILE A 123 27.51 -12.70 -2.56
N GLY A 124 26.59 -12.21 -3.39
CA GLY A 124 26.65 -10.83 -3.90
C GLY A 124 26.75 -9.78 -2.79
N ASN A 125 25.93 -9.90 -1.74
CA ASN A 125 26.02 -9.01 -0.57
C ASN A 125 27.37 -9.08 0.14
N LEU A 126 27.95 -10.28 0.27
CA LEU A 126 29.28 -10.47 0.85
C LEU A 126 30.39 -9.87 -0.03
N LEU A 127 30.28 -10.01 -1.37
CA LEU A 127 31.23 -9.45 -2.33
C LEU A 127 31.22 -7.91 -2.38
N ASN A 128 30.05 -7.31 -2.18
CA ASN A 128 29.89 -5.85 -2.10
C ASN A 128 30.22 -5.29 -0.71
N SER A 129 30.61 -6.12 0.25
CA SER A 129 31.04 -5.64 1.56
C SER A 129 32.24 -4.71 1.43
N SER A 130 32.21 -3.62 2.18
CA SER A 130 33.38 -2.76 2.34
C SER A 130 34.47 -3.51 3.14
N TYR A 131 35.75 -3.22 2.85
CA TYR A 131 36.88 -3.85 3.54
C TYR A 131 36.95 -3.43 5.02
N GLU A 132 36.32 -2.31 5.37
CA GLU A 132 36.23 -1.81 6.74
C GLU A 132 35.42 -2.74 7.66
N VAL A 133 34.43 -3.48 7.14
CA VAL A 133 33.72 -4.51 7.92
C VAL A 133 34.68 -5.64 8.30
N TYR A 134 35.52 -6.08 7.36
CA TYR A 134 36.55 -7.06 7.62
C TYR A 134 37.62 -6.54 8.60
N PHE A 135 38.01 -5.27 8.48
CA PHE A 135 38.94 -4.66 9.43
C PHE A 135 38.39 -4.65 10.86
N TYR A 136 37.09 -4.38 11.02
CA TYR A 136 36.42 -4.49 12.31
C TYR A 136 36.54 -5.90 12.91
N GLU A 137 36.23 -6.95 12.13
CA GLU A 137 36.38 -8.34 12.57
C GLU A 137 37.83 -8.71 12.89
N TYR A 138 38.78 -8.24 12.07
CA TYR A 138 40.22 -8.46 12.28
C TYR A 138 40.71 -7.83 13.59
N ILE A 139 40.25 -6.62 13.90
CA ILE A 139 40.57 -5.95 15.17
C ILE A 139 39.90 -6.70 16.34
N ALA A 140 38.62 -7.06 16.19
CA ALA A 140 37.86 -7.76 17.23
C ALA A 140 38.44 -9.14 17.58
N SER A 141 39.08 -9.81 16.61
CA SER A 141 39.77 -11.09 16.80
C SER A 141 41.19 -10.97 17.35
N GLY A 142 41.69 -9.74 17.57
CA GLY A 142 43.03 -9.50 18.11
C GLY A 142 44.15 -9.76 17.10
N GLY A 143 43.93 -9.42 15.82
CA GLY A 143 44.92 -9.61 14.77
C GLY A 143 46.24 -8.86 15.04
N GLU A 144 47.34 -9.38 14.49
CA GLU A 144 48.72 -8.88 14.70
C GLU A 144 48.85 -7.36 14.50
N TYR A 145 48.18 -6.80 13.49
CA TYR A 145 48.24 -5.38 13.17
C TYR A 145 47.04 -4.56 13.69
N ALA A 146 46.25 -5.09 14.64
CA ALA A 146 45.00 -4.48 15.08
C ALA A 146 45.15 -3.01 15.53
N ASP A 147 46.21 -2.68 16.28
CA ASP A 147 46.47 -1.32 16.75
C ASP A 147 46.73 -0.32 15.60
N ILE A 148 47.32 -0.79 14.50
CA ILE A 148 47.56 0.02 13.31
C ILE A 148 46.27 0.17 12.51
N ILE A 149 45.56 -0.94 12.25
CA ILE A 149 44.34 -0.98 11.45
C ILE A 149 43.21 -0.17 12.07
N LYS A 150 43.14 -0.09 13.40
CA LYS A 150 42.14 0.72 14.11
C LYS A 150 42.11 2.18 13.66
N ASN A 151 43.25 2.74 13.23
CA ASN A 151 43.33 4.12 12.74
C ASN A 151 42.74 4.33 11.34
N TYR A 152 42.36 3.25 10.64
CA TYR A 152 41.81 3.28 9.28
C TYR A 152 40.28 3.08 9.24
N LEU A 153 39.63 2.90 10.39
CA LEU A 153 38.17 2.85 10.48
C LEU A 153 37.61 4.28 10.55
N GLY A 154 36.85 4.68 9.53
CA GLY A 154 36.28 6.04 9.41
C GLY A 154 34.94 6.25 10.11
N TYR A 155 34.17 5.19 10.38
CA TYR A 155 32.82 5.26 10.96
C TYR A 155 32.74 4.71 12.40
N ASN A 156 31.61 4.97 13.08
CA ASN A 156 31.31 4.44 14.40
C ASN A 156 31.39 2.90 14.43
N ASN A 157 32.04 2.36 15.46
CA ASN A 157 32.26 0.93 15.71
C ASN A 157 30.99 0.08 15.65
N ILE A 158 29.84 0.69 15.96
CA ILE A 158 28.52 0.05 15.94
C ILE A 158 28.07 -0.29 14.52
N TYR A 159 28.33 0.57 13.52
CA TYR A 159 27.91 0.33 12.14
C TYR A 159 28.57 -0.94 11.57
N TYR A 160 29.89 -1.04 11.76
CA TYR A 160 30.66 -2.20 11.29
C TYR A 160 30.28 -3.48 12.04
N LYS A 161 30.00 -3.39 13.35
CA LYS A 161 29.48 -4.52 14.14
C LYS A 161 28.18 -5.08 13.53
N ASN A 162 27.24 -4.21 13.19
CA ASN A 162 25.94 -4.62 12.66
C ASN A 162 26.09 -5.29 11.29
N GLN A 163 26.91 -4.71 10.40
CA GLN A 163 27.22 -5.31 9.10
C GLN A 163 27.93 -6.66 9.23
N ALA A 164 28.93 -6.77 10.11
CA ALA A 164 29.63 -8.04 10.38
C ALA A 164 28.66 -9.12 10.91
N THR A 165 27.74 -8.74 11.79
CA THR A 165 26.73 -9.66 12.35
C THR A 165 25.78 -10.17 11.25
N ALA A 166 25.35 -9.31 10.33
CA ALA A 166 24.56 -9.70 9.16
C ALA A 166 25.33 -10.66 8.22
N GLN A 167 26.60 -10.35 7.93
CA GLN A 167 27.45 -11.16 7.08
C GLN A 167 27.73 -12.55 7.66
N ALA A 168 27.93 -12.64 8.98
CA ALA A 168 28.06 -13.92 9.68
C ALA A 168 26.81 -14.81 9.47
N GLY A 169 25.61 -14.22 9.50
CA GLY A 169 24.36 -14.93 9.18
C GLY A 169 24.32 -15.43 7.74
N TYR A 170 24.78 -14.63 6.77
CA TYR A 170 24.85 -15.03 5.37
C TYR A 170 25.83 -16.19 5.14
N LEU A 171 27.01 -16.12 5.75
CA LEU A 171 28.01 -17.19 5.69
C LEU A 171 27.46 -18.48 6.30
N GLN A 172 26.84 -18.39 7.49
CA GLN A 172 26.21 -19.53 8.14
C GLN A 172 25.10 -20.15 7.28
N ALA A 173 24.27 -19.34 6.64
CA ALA A 173 23.24 -19.84 5.72
C ALA A 173 23.85 -20.63 4.57
N ILE A 174 24.89 -20.09 3.91
CA ILE A 174 25.58 -20.74 2.80
C ILE A 174 26.26 -22.05 3.26
N GLU A 175 26.90 -22.05 4.44
CA GLU A 175 27.61 -23.21 4.99
C GLU A 175 26.67 -24.34 5.42
N THR A 176 25.55 -24.00 6.05
CA THR A 176 24.55 -24.98 6.52
C THR A 176 23.54 -25.34 5.44
N ASN A 177 23.57 -24.65 4.30
CA ASN A 177 22.58 -24.75 3.23
C ASN A 177 21.14 -24.56 3.75
N ASP A 178 20.95 -23.64 4.69
CA ASP A 178 19.67 -23.29 5.31
C ASP A 178 19.41 -21.80 5.10
N TYR A 179 18.47 -21.46 4.21
CA TYR A 179 18.15 -20.07 3.90
C TYR A 179 17.62 -19.29 5.12
N SER A 180 16.98 -19.97 6.09
CA SER A 180 16.42 -19.32 7.27
C SER A 180 17.50 -18.59 8.08
N GLU A 181 18.72 -19.15 8.10
CA GLU A 181 19.89 -18.59 8.78
C GLU A 181 20.33 -17.23 8.20
N SER A 182 19.92 -16.90 6.97
CA SER A 182 20.24 -15.61 6.34
C SER A 182 19.72 -14.42 7.14
N LYS A 183 18.70 -14.60 7.98
CA LYS A 183 18.15 -13.56 8.85
C LYS A 183 18.70 -13.60 10.29
N ARG A 184 19.58 -14.55 10.64
CA ARG A 184 20.10 -14.68 12.01
C ARG A 184 20.85 -13.43 12.46
N GLY A 185 21.67 -12.86 11.58
CA GLY A 185 22.41 -11.64 11.92
C GLY A 185 21.50 -10.46 12.27
N PHE A 186 20.40 -10.30 11.53
CA PHE A 186 19.40 -9.27 11.81
C PHE A 186 18.65 -9.53 13.12
N PHE A 187 18.37 -10.80 13.45
CA PHE A 187 17.78 -11.16 14.74
C PHE A 187 18.69 -10.78 15.92
N GLU A 188 19.98 -11.13 15.84
CA GLU A 188 20.94 -10.81 16.90
C GLU A 188 21.18 -9.30 17.02
N ASP A 189 21.19 -8.57 15.90
CA ASP A 189 21.25 -7.10 15.92
C ASP A 189 20.01 -6.49 16.61
N ALA A 190 18.80 -6.89 16.21
CA ALA A 190 17.57 -6.43 16.83
C ALA A 190 17.54 -6.73 18.34
N LYS A 191 18.07 -7.89 18.76
CA LYS A 191 18.24 -8.26 20.17
C LYS A 191 19.23 -7.36 20.89
N SER A 192 20.43 -7.16 20.33
CA SER A 192 21.44 -6.26 20.91
C SER A 192 20.93 -4.83 21.02
N LYS A 193 20.16 -4.35 20.04
CA LYS A 193 19.57 -3.01 20.03
C LYS A 193 18.45 -2.86 21.05
N PHE A 194 17.60 -3.87 21.20
CA PHE A 194 16.60 -3.89 22.26
C PHE A 194 17.24 -3.70 23.64
N GLU A 195 18.31 -4.45 23.94
CA GLU A 195 19.04 -4.33 25.21
C GLU A 195 19.68 -2.94 25.38
N GLU A 196 20.28 -2.38 24.32
CA GLU A 196 20.86 -1.03 24.32
C GLU A 196 19.80 0.04 24.66
N TYR A 197 18.64 0.00 24.00
CA TYR A 197 17.57 0.97 24.18
C TYR A 197 16.82 0.78 25.52
N ASP A 198 16.73 -0.44 26.04
CA ASP A 198 16.17 -0.70 27.38
C ASP A 198 17.03 -0.04 28.48
N VAL A 199 18.36 -0.10 28.36
CA VAL A 199 19.27 0.59 29.27
C VAL A 199 19.09 2.11 29.17
N LYS A 200 19.08 2.68 27.94
CA LYS A 200 18.85 4.12 27.73
C LYS A 200 17.52 4.59 28.31
N LEU A 201 16.45 3.79 28.13
CA LEU A 201 15.14 4.10 28.67
C LEU A 201 15.16 4.14 30.20
N LYS A 202 15.77 3.14 30.85
CA LYS A 202 15.90 3.11 32.33
C LYS A 202 16.72 4.28 32.86
N GLU A 203 17.79 4.67 32.16
CA GLU A 203 18.57 5.86 32.51
C GLU A 203 17.75 7.15 32.39
N ALA A 204 16.99 7.31 31.31
CA ALA A 204 16.12 8.48 31.12
C ALA A 204 15.00 8.54 32.17
N GLU A 205 14.34 7.41 32.46
CA GLU A 205 13.32 7.31 33.52
C GLU A 205 13.91 7.61 34.91
N SER A 206 15.14 7.19 35.18
CA SER A 206 15.85 7.53 36.43
C SER A 206 16.23 9.02 36.51
N LYS A 207 16.65 9.64 35.39
CA LYS A 207 16.92 11.09 35.36
C LYS A 207 15.64 11.88 35.63
N LYS A 208 14.51 11.45 35.05
CA LYS A 208 13.19 12.04 35.31
C LYS A 208 12.79 11.92 36.79
N SER A 209 12.92 10.73 37.39
CA SER A 209 12.55 10.52 38.80
C SER A 209 13.39 11.34 39.78
N ASN A 210 14.67 11.56 39.44
CA ASN A 210 15.63 12.27 40.28
C ASN A 210 15.62 13.79 40.05
N GLY A 211 14.79 14.31 39.15
CA GLY A 211 14.73 15.73 38.81
C GLY A 211 15.98 16.25 38.09
N THR A 212 16.80 15.35 37.53
CA THR A 212 18.02 15.68 36.77
C THR A 212 17.82 15.55 35.27
N GLY A 213 16.62 15.19 34.82
CA GLY A 213 16.21 15.24 33.42
C GLY A 213 15.98 16.70 33.01
N GLY A 214 16.55 17.11 31.88
CA GLY A 214 16.27 18.44 31.31
C GLY A 214 14.80 18.59 30.90
N GLU A 215 14.45 19.74 30.34
CA GLU A 215 13.06 20.07 29.97
C GLU A 215 12.44 19.07 28.96
N ASP A 216 13.25 18.43 28.11
CA ASP A 216 12.81 17.47 27.08
C ASP A 216 12.79 15.99 27.51
N ILE A 217 13.02 15.68 28.79
CA ILE A 217 13.14 14.29 29.25
C ILE A 217 11.90 13.42 28.95
N ASP A 218 10.71 14.04 28.93
CA ASP A 218 9.46 13.35 28.62
C ASP A 218 9.36 12.95 27.15
N HIS A 219 9.83 13.82 26.25
CA HIS A 219 9.91 13.53 24.82
C HIS A 219 10.96 12.47 24.53
N GLU A 220 12.11 12.52 25.22
CA GLU A 220 13.15 11.48 25.13
C GLU A 220 12.60 10.10 25.53
N ILE A 221 11.91 10.02 26.68
CA ILE A 221 11.28 8.76 27.15
C ILE A 221 10.23 8.26 26.15
N PHE A 222 9.43 9.16 25.57
CA PHE A 222 8.45 8.80 24.55
C PHE A 222 9.11 8.15 23.31
N LYS A 223 10.15 8.77 22.75
CA LYS A 223 10.93 8.23 21.63
C LYS A 223 11.52 6.86 21.97
N LEU A 224 12.16 6.75 23.14
CA LEU A 224 12.82 5.51 23.57
C LEU A 224 11.82 4.36 23.72
N LYS A 225 10.61 4.61 24.25
CA LYS A 225 9.54 3.59 24.34
C LYS A 225 9.08 3.13 22.95
N GLY A 226 8.86 4.07 22.04
CA GLY A 226 8.48 3.74 20.66
C GLY A 226 9.53 2.88 19.95
N ILE A 227 10.80 3.26 20.05
CA ILE A 227 11.93 2.53 19.46
C ILE A 227 12.08 1.14 20.09
N LEU A 228 11.98 1.03 21.41
CA LEU A 228 12.11 -0.24 22.13
C LEU A 228 11.04 -1.26 21.69
N ASN A 229 9.78 -0.82 21.58
CA ASN A 229 8.68 -1.65 21.09
C ASN A 229 8.91 -2.13 19.64
N CYS A 230 9.50 -1.29 18.78
CA CYS A 230 9.82 -1.68 17.41
C CYS A 230 10.93 -2.73 17.36
N TYR A 231 11.98 -2.61 18.19
CA TYR A 231 13.01 -3.65 18.27
C TYR A 231 12.48 -4.97 18.86
N GLU A 232 11.54 -4.91 19.80
CA GLU A 232 10.82 -6.10 20.26
C GLU A 232 10.07 -6.79 19.11
N SER A 233 9.32 -6.01 18.33
CA SER A 233 8.56 -6.50 17.18
C SER A 233 9.48 -7.04 16.06
N LEU A 234 10.63 -6.42 15.82
CA LEU A 234 11.65 -6.90 14.88
C LEU A 234 12.24 -8.23 15.31
N LYS A 235 12.56 -8.40 16.61
CA LYS A 235 13.03 -9.69 17.15
C LYS A 235 12.01 -10.79 16.90
N GLU A 236 10.73 -10.52 17.17
CA GLU A 236 9.67 -11.49 16.92
C GLU A 236 9.51 -11.81 15.43
N THR A 237 9.61 -10.80 14.57
CA THR A 237 9.54 -10.94 13.10
C THR A 237 10.63 -11.89 12.59
N TYR A 238 11.89 -11.64 12.95
CA TYR A 238 13.00 -12.50 12.52
C TYR A 238 13.00 -13.87 13.21
N ASN A 239 12.55 -13.96 14.47
CA ASN A 239 12.40 -15.23 15.15
C ASN A 239 11.34 -16.11 14.48
N ASN A 240 10.23 -15.54 13.99
CA ASN A 240 9.25 -16.30 13.18
C ASN A 240 9.92 -16.87 11.92
N PHE A 241 10.71 -16.06 11.19
CA PHE A 241 11.44 -16.51 10.00
C PHE A 241 12.40 -17.67 10.28
N LEU A 242 13.20 -17.55 11.35
CA LEU A 242 14.17 -18.57 11.76
C LEU A 242 13.50 -19.86 12.25
N SER A 243 12.44 -19.74 13.05
CA SER A 243 11.77 -20.89 13.67
C SER A 243 10.88 -21.67 12.71
N LYS A 244 10.16 -20.97 11.82
CA LYS A 244 9.26 -21.57 10.83
C LYS A 244 9.97 -21.95 9.53
N LYS A 245 11.22 -21.51 9.34
CA LYS A 245 12.08 -21.81 8.18
C LYS A 245 11.40 -21.47 6.85
N TYR A 246 11.00 -20.22 6.70
CA TYR A 246 10.37 -19.76 5.47
C TYR A 246 11.29 -19.91 4.26
N GLU A 247 10.70 -20.28 3.12
CA GLU A 247 11.41 -20.51 1.88
C GLU A 247 11.76 -19.18 1.19
N TYR A 248 12.86 -19.18 0.44
CA TYR A 248 13.28 -18.02 -0.34
C TYR A 248 12.21 -17.58 -1.35
N ARG A 249 11.92 -16.27 -1.39
CA ARG A 249 10.89 -15.65 -2.26
C ARG A 249 9.46 -16.14 -2.01
N SER A 250 9.22 -16.85 -0.92
CA SER A 250 7.87 -17.14 -0.42
C SER A 250 7.14 -15.84 -0.04
N ASP A 251 5.83 -15.90 0.08
CA ASP A 251 5.06 -14.73 0.51
C ASP A 251 5.36 -14.37 1.97
N GLU A 252 5.75 -15.35 2.79
CA GLU A 252 6.20 -15.18 4.17
C GLU A 252 7.57 -14.47 4.25
N ASP A 253 8.53 -14.82 3.38
CA ASP A 253 9.83 -14.12 3.27
C ASP A 253 9.65 -12.65 2.88
N LYS A 254 8.78 -12.37 1.90
CA LYS A 254 8.40 -10.99 1.54
C LYS A 254 7.74 -10.27 2.71
N THR A 255 6.81 -10.95 3.41
CA THR A 255 6.12 -10.39 4.58
C THR A 255 7.13 -10.00 5.66
N VAL A 256 8.11 -10.86 5.97
CA VAL A 256 9.19 -10.57 6.93
C VAL A 256 10.00 -9.35 6.51
N THR A 257 10.36 -9.26 5.24
CA THR A 257 11.14 -8.13 4.72
C THR A 257 10.37 -6.80 4.81
N LEU A 258 9.11 -6.77 4.36
CA LEU A 258 8.25 -5.58 4.43
C LEU A 258 7.93 -5.17 5.87
N THR A 259 7.67 -6.15 6.75
CA THR A 259 7.44 -5.92 8.18
C THR A 259 8.66 -5.27 8.82
N ALA A 260 9.85 -5.79 8.54
CA ALA A 260 11.09 -5.23 9.06
C ALA A 260 11.36 -3.83 8.52
N GLN A 261 11.10 -3.57 7.24
CA GLN A 261 11.20 -2.23 6.65
C GLN A 261 10.27 -1.24 7.34
N ALA A 262 9.02 -1.61 7.59
CA ALA A 262 8.04 -0.77 8.27
C ALA A 262 8.50 -0.38 9.69
N PHE A 263 8.95 -1.35 10.50
CA PHE A 263 9.47 -1.06 11.85
C PHE A 263 10.76 -0.24 11.82
N ASN A 264 11.68 -0.51 10.90
CA ASN A 264 12.89 0.31 10.75
C ASN A 264 12.55 1.75 10.37
N GLN A 265 11.54 1.96 9.53
CA GLN A 265 11.07 3.31 9.20
C GLN A 265 10.48 4.03 10.41
N VAL A 266 9.73 3.33 11.26
CA VAL A 266 9.25 3.87 12.54
C VAL A 266 10.41 4.24 13.48
N ILE A 267 11.42 3.37 13.59
CA ILE A 267 12.62 3.64 14.40
C ILE A 267 13.32 4.92 13.91
N ASN A 268 13.52 5.05 12.60
CA ASN A 268 14.14 6.24 12.01
C ASN A 268 13.30 7.49 12.28
N SER A 269 11.97 7.41 12.09
CA SER A 269 11.07 8.53 12.39
C SER A 269 11.13 8.94 13.86
N TYR A 270 11.19 8.00 14.81
CA TYR A 270 11.37 8.33 16.23
C TYR A 270 12.75 8.94 16.51
N GLN A 271 13.82 8.44 15.90
CA GLN A 271 15.17 8.99 16.07
C GLN A 271 15.24 10.46 15.60
N GLY A 272 14.59 10.77 14.47
CA GLY A 272 14.47 12.12 13.92
C GLY A 272 13.35 12.97 14.51
N PHE A 273 12.60 12.49 15.52
CA PHE A 273 11.44 13.22 16.05
C PHE A 273 11.85 14.33 17.03
N MET A 274 11.62 15.59 16.63
CA MET A 274 12.02 16.78 17.37
C MET A 274 11.04 17.11 18.50
N SER A 275 11.57 17.56 19.64
CA SER A 275 10.77 18.20 20.68
C SER A 275 10.30 19.59 20.25
N GLU A 276 9.39 20.20 21.01
CA GLU A 276 8.99 21.60 20.78
C GLU A 276 10.18 22.56 20.92
N ILE A 277 11.11 22.27 21.83
CA ILE A 277 12.32 23.07 22.05
C ILE A 277 13.27 22.95 20.85
N GLU A 278 13.53 21.72 20.40
CA GLU A 278 14.36 21.42 19.22
C GLU A 278 13.77 22.03 17.94
N TYR A 279 12.44 21.97 17.80
CA TYR A 279 11.73 22.54 16.65
C TYR A 279 11.85 24.06 16.58
N ASN A 280 11.68 24.74 17.72
CA ASN A 280 11.72 26.20 17.79
C ASN A 280 13.15 26.77 17.79
N ASN A 281 14.15 25.96 18.15
CA ASN A 281 15.56 26.32 18.14
C ASN A 281 16.38 25.25 17.41
N PRO A 282 16.26 25.13 16.08
CA PRO A 282 17.12 24.24 15.33
C PRO A 282 18.57 24.72 15.52
N GLU A 283 19.42 23.94 16.19
CA GLU A 283 20.83 24.32 16.40
C GLU A 283 21.51 24.64 15.05
N ASP A 284 22.22 25.76 14.99
CA ASP A 284 22.92 26.32 13.82
C ASP A 284 24.12 25.46 13.33
N GLU A 285 24.35 24.28 13.91
CA GLU A 285 25.46 23.41 13.53
C GLU A 285 25.08 22.49 12.35
N ASN A 286 25.24 23.03 11.14
CA ASN A 286 25.49 22.32 9.87
C ASN A 286 24.34 21.53 9.18
N SER A 287 23.12 22.06 9.00
CA SER A 287 22.20 21.44 8.02
C SER A 287 20.97 22.25 7.56
N PHE A 288 21.10 23.53 7.21
CA PHE A 288 19.96 24.28 6.61
C PHE A 288 20.28 25.04 5.31
N ASP A 289 21.26 24.56 4.53
CA ASP A 289 21.53 25.09 3.17
C ASP A 289 21.38 24.03 2.07
N TYR A 290 20.68 22.92 2.35
CA TYR A 290 20.19 22.01 1.31
C TYR A 290 18.72 22.30 1.00
N PRO A 291 18.38 22.79 -0.21
CA PRO A 291 17.00 22.88 -0.63
C PRO A 291 16.49 21.45 -0.81
N ILE A 292 15.63 21.01 0.13
CA ILE A 292 14.92 19.72 0.09
C ILE A 292 15.86 18.51 0.25
N GLY A 293 15.92 17.96 1.47
CA GLY A 293 16.44 16.61 1.74
C GLY A 293 17.86 16.56 2.29
N TYR A 294 18.05 15.62 3.24
CA TYR A 294 19.32 15.12 3.78
C TYR A 294 20.03 15.99 4.84
N SER A 295 19.47 16.03 6.06
CA SER A 295 20.29 16.01 7.26
C SER A 295 20.26 14.59 7.84
N SER A 296 21.42 14.01 8.18
CA SER A 296 21.52 12.66 8.75
C SER A 296 20.96 12.54 10.18
N LYS A 297 20.66 13.68 10.83
CA LYS A 297 20.11 13.74 12.20
C LYS A 297 18.59 13.58 12.23
N TYR A 298 17.89 13.86 11.12
CA TYR A 298 16.42 13.89 11.03
C TYR A 298 15.87 13.06 9.86
N GLU A 299 16.48 11.89 9.59
CA GLU A 299 15.96 10.97 8.58
C GLU A 299 14.55 10.44 8.96
N GLY A 300 13.59 10.53 8.03
CA GLY A 300 12.29 9.86 8.18
C GLY A 300 11.11 10.72 8.63
N VAL A 301 11.25 12.05 8.76
CA VAL A 301 10.13 12.96 9.04
C VAL A 301 10.12 14.13 8.05
N TYR A 302 8.99 14.35 7.38
CA TYR A 302 8.82 15.51 6.49
C TYR A 302 8.80 16.80 7.31
N TYR A 303 9.64 17.77 6.97
CA TYR A 303 9.70 19.08 7.59
C TYR A 303 9.34 20.17 6.57
N ASN A 304 8.49 21.11 6.98
CA ASN A 304 8.19 22.31 6.23
C ASN A 304 8.36 23.50 7.17
N SER A 305 9.25 24.43 6.82
CA SER A 305 9.57 25.61 7.63
C SER A 305 8.39 26.57 7.83
N GLN A 306 7.26 26.35 7.15
CA GLN A 306 6.02 27.11 7.33
C GLN A 306 5.05 26.49 8.33
N TRP A 307 5.30 25.28 8.83
CA TRP A 307 4.43 24.62 9.80
C TRP A 307 4.65 25.14 11.22
N THR A 308 3.58 25.13 12.01
CA THR A 308 3.65 25.20 13.47
C THR A 308 4.16 23.88 14.04
N TYR A 309 4.65 23.88 15.30
CA TYR A 309 5.05 22.63 15.95
C TYR A 309 3.90 21.63 16.06
N GLU A 310 2.67 22.09 16.29
CA GLU A 310 1.47 21.24 16.35
C GLU A 310 1.22 20.53 15.00
N GLU A 311 1.31 21.25 13.87
CA GLU A 311 1.19 20.67 12.53
C GLU A 311 2.32 19.68 12.22
N TYR A 312 3.56 19.99 12.64
CA TYR A 312 4.69 19.07 12.54
C TYR A 312 4.45 17.79 13.34
N TYR A 313 4.04 17.93 14.61
CA TYR A 313 3.79 16.82 15.53
C TYR A 313 2.71 15.89 14.97
N ASP A 314 1.58 16.45 14.51
CA ASP A 314 0.48 15.69 13.92
C ASP A 314 0.91 14.93 12.68
N GLN A 315 1.68 15.57 11.78
CA GLN A 315 2.16 14.93 10.56
C GLN A 315 3.20 13.84 10.85
N ALA A 316 4.11 14.08 11.79
CA ALA A 316 5.11 13.11 12.21
C ALA A 316 4.45 11.89 12.86
N MET A 317 3.50 12.11 13.77
CA MET A 317 2.74 11.03 14.42
C MET A 317 1.86 10.27 13.44
N ALA A 318 1.24 10.93 12.46
CA ALA A 318 0.51 10.25 11.41
C ALA A 318 1.41 9.29 10.60
N SER A 319 2.62 9.74 10.24
CA SER A 319 3.60 8.91 9.53
C SER A 319 4.15 7.75 10.38
N ILE A 320 4.41 8.00 11.66
CA ILE A 320 4.83 6.97 12.62
C ILE A 320 3.74 5.91 12.76
N ASN A 321 2.50 6.34 12.99
CA ASN A 321 1.37 5.42 13.17
C ASN A 321 1.09 4.61 11.89
N ASP A 322 1.13 5.21 10.71
CA ASP A 322 0.93 4.49 9.44
C ASP A 322 1.94 3.35 9.24
N ASN A 323 3.23 3.60 9.50
CA ASN A 323 4.25 2.55 9.39
C ASN A 323 4.21 1.54 10.54
N LEU A 324 3.84 1.98 11.75
CA LEU A 324 3.64 1.08 12.88
C LEU A 324 2.49 0.12 12.61
N ASP A 325 1.40 0.64 12.06
CA ASP A 325 0.22 -0.09 11.64
C ASP A 325 0.57 -1.16 10.59
N LYS A 326 1.35 -0.80 9.57
CA LYS A 326 1.88 -1.76 8.59
C LYS A 326 2.70 -2.85 9.26
N GLY A 327 3.69 -2.49 10.08
CA GLY A 327 4.54 -3.44 10.80
C GLY A 327 3.72 -4.40 11.67
N ASN A 328 2.73 -3.89 12.39
CA ASN A 328 1.85 -4.69 13.24
C ASN A 328 1.00 -5.68 12.43
N ILE A 329 0.45 -5.27 11.29
CA ILE A 329 -0.27 -6.20 10.39
C ILE A 329 0.65 -7.31 9.90
N GLY A 330 1.88 -6.97 9.51
CA GLY A 330 2.86 -7.95 9.05
C GLY A 330 3.29 -8.93 10.13
N LEU A 331 3.56 -8.44 11.34
CA LEU A 331 3.86 -9.31 12.48
C LEU A 331 2.68 -10.24 12.82
N TYR A 332 1.46 -9.70 12.84
CA TYR A 332 0.25 -10.50 13.07
C TYR A 332 0.06 -11.57 11.99
N SER A 333 0.29 -11.22 10.72
CA SER A 333 0.26 -12.12 9.57
C SER A 333 1.20 -13.30 9.78
N LEU A 334 2.44 -13.04 10.19
CA LEU A 334 3.46 -14.07 10.44
C LEU A 334 3.13 -14.95 11.66
N GLN A 335 2.60 -14.36 12.73
CA GLN A 335 2.27 -15.10 13.95
C GLN A 335 1.07 -16.04 13.77
N ASN A 336 0.10 -15.65 12.94
CA ASN A 336 -1.16 -16.37 12.77
C ASN A 336 -1.25 -17.19 11.47
N ASP A 337 -0.17 -17.30 10.70
CA ASP A 337 -0.11 -18.03 9.43
C ASP A 337 -1.18 -17.56 8.43
N VAL A 338 -1.41 -16.24 8.41
CA VAL A 338 -2.33 -15.57 7.49
C VAL A 338 -1.52 -14.74 6.52
N ILE A 339 -1.67 -14.97 5.21
CA ILE A 339 -0.98 -14.15 4.20
C ILE A 339 -1.70 -12.81 4.08
N GLU A 340 -0.98 -11.72 4.31
CA GLU A 340 -1.50 -10.36 4.16
C GLU A 340 -1.88 -10.09 2.68
N LEU A 341 -2.97 -9.34 2.50
CA LEU A 341 -3.63 -9.13 1.21
C LEU A 341 -2.72 -8.51 0.15
N SER A 342 -1.88 -7.55 0.51
CA SER A 342 -1.04 -6.79 -0.42
C SER A 342 0.28 -7.50 -0.80
N VAL A 343 0.72 -8.49 -0.02
CA VAL A 343 2.00 -9.19 -0.26
C VAL A 343 1.92 -10.16 -1.43
N THR A 344 0.75 -10.79 -1.64
CA THR A 344 0.57 -11.85 -2.62
C THR A 344 -0.30 -11.42 -3.81
N ASN A 345 0.07 -11.90 -5.00
CA ASN A 345 -0.76 -11.76 -6.19
C ASN A 345 -1.79 -12.89 -6.25
N ALA A 346 -2.80 -12.78 -5.40
CA ALA A 346 -3.82 -13.81 -5.21
C ALA A 346 -5.24 -13.31 -5.55
N SER A 347 -6.22 -14.19 -5.43
CA SER A 347 -7.60 -13.89 -5.82
C SER A 347 -8.21 -12.74 -5.01
N ARG A 348 -7.85 -12.58 -3.73
CA ARG A 348 -8.32 -11.48 -2.89
C ARG A 348 -7.79 -10.14 -3.37
N SER A 349 -6.48 -9.99 -3.57
CA SER A 349 -5.89 -8.72 -4.02
C SER A 349 -6.38 -8.35 -5.42
N LYS A 350 -6.52 -9.33 -6.32
CA LYS A 350 -7.16 -9.10 -7.62
C LYS A 350 -8.61 -8.62 -7.51
N SER A 351 -9.37 -9.11 -6.53
CA SER A 351 -10.79 -8.76 -6.33
C SER A 351 -11.00 -7.30 -5.95
N LEU A 352 -10.01 -6.63 -5.35
CA LEU A 352 -10.04 -5.19 -5.09
C LEU A 352 -10.25 -4.40 -6.40
N SER A 353 -9.60 -4.82 -7.49
CA SER A 353 -9.73 -4.17 -8.80
C SER A 353 -11.15 -4.24 -9.41
N PHE A 354 -12.10 -4.96 -8.80
CA PHE A 354 -13.50 -4.96 -9.21
C PHE A 354 -14.10 -3.53 -9.22
N VAL A 355 -13.68 -2.66 -8.29
CA VAL A 355 -14.20 -1.28 -8.22
C VAL A 355 -13.90 -0.47 -9.49
N ASN A 356 -12.85 -0.82 -10.23
CA ASN A 356 -12.54 -0.18 -11.51
C ASN A 356 -13.59 -0.47 -12.60
N LEU A 357 -14.35 -1.57 -12.48
CA LEU A 357 -15.47 -1.85 -13.40
C LEU A 357 -16.64 -0.90 -13.23
N PHE A 358 -16.67 -0.07 -12.18
CA PHE A 358 -17.73 0.92 -11.98
C PHE A 358 -17.72 1.99 -13.08
N TRP A 359 -16.55 2.30 -13.64
CA TRP A 359 -16.42 3.15 -14.83
C TRP A 359 -17.17 2.59 -16.05
N LEU A 360 -17.38 1.28 -16.11
CA LEU A 360 -18.13 0.62 -17.16
C LEU A 360 -19.60 0.39 -16.78
N ILE A 361 -19.86 0.05 -15.51
CA ILE A 361 -21.21 -0.22 -14.99
C ILE A 361 -22.03 1.08 -14.91
N ALA A 362 -21.44 2.20 -14.49
CA ALA A 362 -22.13 3.47 -14.27
C ALA A 362 -22.76 4.06 -15.55
N PRO A 363 -22.06 4.21 -16.69
CA PRO A 363 -22.67 4.65 -17.95
C PRO A 363 -23.82 3.75 -18.39
N MET A 364 -23.69 2.45 -18.17
CA MET A 364 -24.71 1.48 -18.56
C MET A 364 -25.97 1.59 -17.68
N ALA A 365 -25.79 1.82 -16.38
CA ALA A 365 -26.87 2.13 -15.45
C ALA A 365 -27.58 3.45 -15.80
N ILE A 366 -26.81 4.49 -16.16
CA ILE A 366 -27.32 5.79 -16.66
C ILE A 366 -28.15 5.58 -17.93
N PHE A 367 -27.71 4.74 -18.87
CA PHE A 367 -28.46 4.42 -20.09
C PHE A 367 -29.83 3.79 -19.79
N PHE A 368 -29.91 2.89 -18.81
CA PHE A 368 -31.20 2.35 -18.38
C PHE A 368 -32.07 3.43 -17.73
N ALA A 369 -31.50 4.24 -16.84
CA ALA A 369 -32.18 5.31 -16.14
C ALA A 369 -32.76 6.37 -17.08
N SER A 370 -32.00 6.80 -18.09
CA SER A 370 -32.38 7.88 -19.01
C SER A 370 -33.66 7.56 -19.77
N GLY A 371 -33.89 6.28 -20.07
CA GLY A 371 -35.01 5.80 -20.86
C GLY A 371 -36.23 5.35 -20.06
N MET A 372 -36.20 5.38 -18.72
CA MET A 372 -37.30 4.85 -17.89
C MET A 372 -38.58 5.65 -18.01
N VAL A 373 -38.47 6.98 -18.05
CA VAL A 373 -39.62 7.90 -18.09
C VAL A 373 -39.72 8.58 -19.45
N SER A 374 -38.61 9.13 -19.95
CA SER A 374 -38.55 9.87 -21.22
C SER A 374 -39.10 9.11 -22.44
N LYS A 375 -38.91 7.78 -22.51
CA LYS A 375 -39.43 6.95 -23.62
C LYS A 375 -40.95 6.83 -23.59
N GLU A 376 -41.60 6.96 -22.44
CA GLU A 376 -43.07 6.95 -22.37
C GLU A 376 -43.65 8.24 -22.95
N PHE A 377 -42.96 9.37 -22.76
CA PHE A 377 -43.33 10.65 -23.34
C PHE A 377 -43.13 10.66 -24.85
N SER A 378 -41.97 10.20 -25.35
CA SER A 378 -41.70 10.17 -26.79
C SER A 378 -42.62 9.23 -27.58
N THR A 379 -43.05 8.12 -26.97
CA THR A 379 -43.97 7.16 -27.60
C THR A 379 -45.45 7.45 -27.35
N LYS A 380 -45.77 8.56 -26.66
CA LYS A 380 -47.14 8.93 -26.22
C LYS A 380 -47.86 7.86 -25.38
N THR A 381 -47.14 6.85 -24.91
CA THR A 381 -47.67 5.79 -24.04
C THR A 381 -47.94 6.29 -22.62
N ILE A 382 -47.39 7.44 -22.24
CA ILE A 382 -47.74 8.16 -21.02
C ILE A 382 -49.25 8.40 -20.92
N ASN A 383 -49.94 8.73 -22.01
CA ASN A 383 -51.38 8.98 -22.02
C ASN A 383 -52.17 7.70 -21.66
N LEU A 384 -51.69 6.53 -22.10
CA LEU A 384 -52.28 5.23 -21.75
C LEU A 384 -52.05 4.87 -20.28
N LEU A 385 -50.91 5.26 -19.71
CA LEU A 385 -50.60 5.06 -18.29
C LEU A 385 -51.47 5.94 -17.39
N LEU A 386 -51.80 7.15 -17.84
CA LEU A 386 -52.58 8.14 -17.09
C LEU A 386 -54.08 7.81 -16.99
N ILE A 387 -54.63 6.99 -17.88
CA ILE A 387 -56.05 6.57 -17.86
C ILE A 387 -56.28 5.43 -16.84
N ARG A 388 -55.24 4.68 -16.46
CA ARG A 388 -55.37 3.57 -15.51
C ARG A 388 -55.76 4.09 -14.11
N PRO A 389 -56.60 3.37 -13.34
CA PRO A 389 -57.04 3.76 -11.99
C PRO A 389 -55.94 3.53 -10.94
N VAL A 390 -54.72 4.00 -11.20
CA VAL A 390 -53.54 3.86 -10.34
C VAL A 390 -52.94 5.23 -10.10
N LYS A 391 -52.66 5.57 -8.84
CA LYS A 391 -52.01 6.85 -8.48
C LYS A 391 -50.66 6.99 -9.20
N ARG A 392 -50.39 8.15 -9.82
CA ARG A 392 -49.18 8.46 -10.63
C ARG A 392 -47.88 8.13 -9.90
N TRP A 393 -47.75 8.52 -8.64
CA TRP A 393 -46.58 8.22 -7.82
C TRP A 393 -46.28 6.72 -7.70
N LYS A 394 -47.30 5.83 -7.71
CA LYS A 394 -47.09 4.38 -7.66
C LYS A 394 -46.51 3.85 -8.98
N ILE A 395 -46.85 4.47 -10.10
CA ILE A 395 -46.30 4.14 -11.43
C ILE A 395 -44.82 4.54 -11.45
N LEU A 396 -44.51 5.79 -11.08
CA LEU A 396 -43.14 6.30 -11.06
C LEU A 396 -42.26 5.49 -10.08
N LEU A 397 -42.77 5.21 -8.88
CA LEU A 397 -42.08 4.38 -7.89
C LEU A 397 -41.81 2.97 -8.44
N SER A 398 -42.76 2.35 -9.13
CA SER A 398 -42.55 1.01 -9.68
C SER A 398 -41.45 0.96 -10.74
N LYS A 399 -41.31 2.02 -11.55
CA LYS A 399 -40.22 2.20 -12.52
C LYS A 399 -38.89 2.41 -11.83
N TYR A 400 -38.84 3.27 -10.81
CA TYR A 400 -37.62 3.51 -10.05
C TYR A 400 -37.16 2.25 -9.30
N LEU A 401 -38.08 1.49 -8.69
CA LEU A 401 -37.77 0.20 -8.07
C LEU A 401 -37.25 -0.82 -9.09
N CYS A 402 -37.84 -0.90 -10.29
CA CYS A 402 -37.34 -1.76 -11.38
C CYS A 402 -35.91 -1.39 -11.79
N LEU A 403 -35.60 -0.09 -11.85
CA LEU A 403 -34.27 0.43 -12.17
C LEU A 403 -33.27 0.07 -11.06
N LEU A 404 -33.63 0.32 -9.79
CA LEU A 404 -32.79 -0.01 -8.63
C LEU A 404 -32.45 -1.49 -8.58
N SER A 405 -33.45 -2.36 -8.70
CA SER A 405 -33.21 -3.81 -8.65
C SER A 405 -32.46 -4.33 -9.88
N LEU A 406 -32.58 -3.68 -11.04
CA LEU A 406 -31.75 -4.01 -12.20
C LEU A 406 -30.28 -3.64 -11.97
N VAL A 407 -30.01 -2.45 -11.44
CA VAL A 407 -28.63 -2.00 -11.16
C VAL A 407 -28.00 -2.83 -10.05
N ALA A 408 -28.75 -3.11 -8.97
CA ALA A 408 -28.30 -4.03 -7.92
C ALA A 408 -28.01 -5.43 -8.47
N GLY A 409 -28.88 -5.97 -9.33
CA GLY A 409 -28.66 -7.24 -10.01
C GLY A 409 -27.42 -7.23 -10.90
N MET A 410 -27.19 -6.15 -11.65
CA MET A 410 -25.97 -5.98 -12.45
C MET A 410 -24.72 -6.02 -11.57
N LEU A 411 -24.69 -5.27 -10.46
CA LEU A 411 -23.56 -5.22 -9.53
C LEU A 411 -23.26 -6.59 -8.89
N VAL A 412 -24.30 -7.29 -8.42
CA VAL A 412 -24.14 -8.62 -7.80
C VAL A 412 -23.62 -9.63 -8.82
N VAL A 413 -24.18 -9.64 -10.03
CA VAL A 413 -23.78 -10.56 -11.09
C VAL A 413 -22.35 -10.29 -11.56
N THR A 414 -21.98 -9.02 -11.80
CA THR A 414 -20.61 -8.69 -12.23
C THR A 414 -19.59 -8.94 -11.11
N CYS A 415 -19.91 -8.64 -9.86
CA CYS A 415 -19.05 -8.94 -8.72
C CYS A 415 -18.80 -10.45 -8.61
N GLY A 416 -19.87 -11.24 -8.66
CA GLY A 416 -19.77 -12.70 -8.64
C GLY A 416 -18.94 -13.25 -9.80
N ILE A 417 -19.17 -12.80 -11.03
CA ILE A 417 -18.39 -13.24 -12.21
C ILE A 417 -16.91 -12.85 -12.07
N TYR A 418 -16.62 -11.66 -11.56
CA TYR A 418 -15.25 -11.19 -11.39
C TYR A 418 -14.49 -12.01 -10.33
N MET A 419 -15.15 -12.31 -9.21
CA MET A 419 -14.62 -13.21 -8.18
C MET A 419 -14.45 -14.65 -8.70
N LEU A 420 -15.40 -15.14 -9.51
CA LEU A 420 -15.27 -16.45 -10.15
C LEU A 420 -14.07 -16.52 -11.08
N GLY A 421 -13.87 -15.51 -11.94
CA GLY A 421 -12.74 -15.52 -12.87
C GLY A 421 -11.39 -15.32 -12.19
N SER A 422 -11.32 -14.48 -11.14
CA SER A 422 -10.10 -14.36 -10.31
C SER A 422 -9.79 -15.65 -9.55
N GLY A 423 -10.80 -16.37 -9.06
CA GLY A 423 -10.65 -17.68 -8.42
C GLY A 423 -10.25 -18.80 -9.40
N ILE A 424 -10.82 -18.83 -10.61
CA ILE A 424 -10.44 -19.81 -11.66
C ILE A 424 -8.96 -19.68 -12.02
N ARG A 425 -8.44 -18.45 -12.00
CA ARG A 425 -7.09 -18.17 -12.44
C ARG A 425 -6.04 -18.31 -11.33
N LEU A 426 -6.30 -17.72 -10.17
CA LEU A 426 -5.34 -17.59 -9.07
C LEU A 426 -5.60 -18.56 -7.91
N GLY A 427 -6.74 -19.27 -7.94
CA GLY A 427 -7.12 -20.28 -6.95
C GLY A 427 -8.11 -19.75 -5.91
N PHE A 428 -9.14 -20.54 -5.61
CA PHE A 428 -10.20 -20.14 -4.65
C PHE A 428 -9.77 -20.20 -3.18
N ALA A 429 -8.67 -20.88 -2.85
CA ALA A 429 -8.22 -21.06 -1.48
C ALA A 429 -7.93 -19.74 -0.77
N ASP A 430 -7.40 -18.75 -1.50
CA ASP A 430 -7.07 -17.44 -0.96
C ASP A 430 -8.30 -16.67 -0.44
N PHE A 431 -9.51 -16.91 -0.96
CA PHE A 431 -10.73 -16.27 -0.44
C PHE A 431 -11.09 -16.70 1.00
N SER A 432 -10.53 -17.81 1.48
CA SER A 432 -10.73 -18.27 2.86
C SER A 432 -9.84 -17.53 3.87
N GLN A 433 -8.76 -16.89 3.40
CA GLN A 433 -7.90 -16.07 4.23
C GLN A 433 -8.65 -14.80 4.67
N PRO A 434 -8.50 -14.38 5.94
CA PRO A 434 -9.17 -13.18 6.42
C PRO A 434 -8.56 -11.91 5.82
N TYR A 435 -9.30 -10.81 5.92
CA TYR A 435 -8.78 -9.46 5.76
C TYR A 435 -8.28 -8.96 7.12
N LEU A 436 -7.05 -8.45 7.16
CA LEU A 436 -6.46 -7.87 8.37
C LEU A 436 -6.69 -6.36 8.37
N TYR A 437 -7.07 -5.80 9.50
CA TYR A 437 -7.30 -4.36 9.67
C TYR A 437 -6.96 -3.92 11.08
N ILE A 438 -6.83 -2.61 11.28
CA ILE A 438 -6.48 -2.04 12.57
C ILE A 438 -7.68 -1.31 13.15
N PHE A 439 -7.91 -1.55 14.43
CA PHE A 439 -8.92 -0.84 15.20
C PHE A 439 -8.34 -0.55 16.58
N ASN A 440 -8.35 0.73 16.97
CA ASN A 440 -7.77 1.21 18.23
C ASN A 440 -6.31 0.76 18.45
N GLY A 441 -5.49 0.76 17.40
CA GLY A 441 -4.07 0.38 17.48
C GLY A 441 -3.81 -1.13 17.61
N THR A 442 -4.84 -1.97 17.50
CA THR A 442 -4.70 -3.44 17.52
C THR A 442 -5.16 -4.06 16.21
N VAL A 443 -4.46 -5.12 15.78
CA VAL A 443 -4.79 -5.86 14.55
C VAL A 443 -5.94 -6.82 14.80
N HIS A 444 -6.92 -6.79 13.91
CA HIS A 444 -8.08 -7.66 13.89
C HIS A 444 -8.22 -8.35 12.53
N SER A 445 -8.93 -9.47 12.52
CA SER A 445 -9.24 -10.23 11.31
C SER A 445 -10.75 -10.21 11.05
N ALA A 446 -11.12 -10.03 9.78
CA ALA A 446 -12.49 -10.12 9.30
C ALA A 446 -12.59 -11.09 8.12
N ASN A 447 -13.77 -11.67 7.88
CA ASN A 447 -13.98 -12.46 6.67
C ASN A 447 -13.83 -11.57 5.43
N PHE A 448 -12.87 -11.90 4.56
CA PHE A 448 -12.55 -11.08 3.38
C PHE A 448 -13.77 -10.86 2.47
N VAL A 449 -14.53 -11.91 2.16
CA VAL A 449 -15.67 -11.82 1.24
C VAL A 449 -16.75 -10.89 1.79
N LEU A 450 -17.07 -11.03 3.09
CA LEU A 450 -18.07 -10.17 3.73
C LEU A 450 -17.61 -8.71 3.77
N TRP A 451 -16.34 -8.48 4.13
CA TRP A 451 -15.74 -7.15 4.13
C TRP A 451 -15.75 -6.52 2.72
N LEU A 452 -15.36 -7.28 1.69
CA LEU A 452 -15.35 -6.84 0.30
C LEU A 452 -16.76 -6.48 -0.18
N ILE A 453 -17.77 -7.28 0.13
CA ILE A 453 -19.18 -6.98 -0.21
C ILE A 453 -19.61 -5.65 0.43
N GLY A 454 -19.22 -5.40 1.69
CA GLY A 454 -19.46 -4.14 2.38
C GLY A 454 -18.81 -2.94 1.67
N LYS A 455 -17.54 -3.07 1.28
CA LYS A 455 -16.82 -2.03 0.51
C LYS A 455 -17.41 -1.80 -0.87
N VAL A 456 -17.79 -2.87 -1.59
CA VAL A 456 -18.48 -2.80 -2.89
C VAL A 456 -19.84 -2.11 -2.78
N PHE A 457 -20.57 -2.34 -1.68
CA PHE A 457 -21.83 -1.65 -1.41
C PHE A 457 -21.61 -0.15 -1.26
N ILE A 458 -20.63 0.28 -0.46
CA ILE A 458 -20.25 1.70 -0.31
C ILE A 458 -19.83 2.29 -1.66
N ALA A 459 -18.99 1.58 -2.43
CA ALA A 459 -18.56 1.97 -3.77
C ALA A 459 -19.73 2.13 -4.76
N SER A 460 -20.89 1.53 -4.50
CA SER A 460 -22.09 1.62 -5.35
C SER A 460 -22.99 2.82 -5.10
N LEU A 461 -22.82 3.52 -3.97
CA LEU A 461 -23.62 4.70 -3.65
C LEU A 461 -23.55 5.81 -4.71
N PRO A 462 -22.38 6.13 -5.30
CA PRO A 462 -22.30 7.05 -6.43
C PRO A 462 -23.15 6.63 -7.63
N ILE A 463 -23.18 5.34 -7.97
CA ILE A 463 -24.01 4.82 -9.07
C ILE A 463 -25.49 5.03 -8.74
N LEU A 464 -25.92 4.73 -7.52
CA LEU A 464 -27.29 4.94 -7.07
C LEU A 464 -27.70 6.43 -7.13
N CYS A 465 -26.78 7.33 -6.81
CA CYS A 465 -26.98 8.77 -6.96
C CYS A 465 -27.10 9.17 -8.45
N LEU A 466 -26.16 8.72 -9.29
CA LEU A 466 -26.13 9.02 -10.72
C LEU A 466 -27.39 8.53 -11.46
N ILE A 467 -27.88 7.32 -11.17
CA ILE A 467 -29.13 6.84 -11.77
C ILE A 467 -30.34 7.65 -11.29
N SER A 468 -30.32 8.16 -10.06
CA SER A 468 -31.41 8.96 -9.49
C SER A 468 -31.44 10.36 -10.10
N ILE A 469 -30.28 11.00 -10.28
CA ILE A 469 -30.12 12.27 -11.01
C ILE A 469 -30.56 12.09 -12.47
N THR A 470 -30.11 11.01 -13.12
CA THR A 470 -30.48 10.72 -14.52
C THR A 470 -31.98 10.46 -14.65
N PHE A 471 -32.57 9.71 -13.72
CA PHE A 471 -34.00 9.45 -13.67
C PHE A 471 -34.82 10.73 -13.46
N MET A 472 -34.34 11.64 -12.61
CA MET A 472 -34.93 12.98 -12.47
C MET A 472 -34.91 13.73 -13.81
N PHE A 473 -33.76 13.79 -14.49
CA PHE A 473 -33.69 14.41 -15.82
C PHE A 473 -34.59 13.70 -16.84
N SER A 474 -34.76 12.38 -16.75
CA SER A 474 -35.67 11.61 -17.61
C SER A 474 -37.13 12.06 -17.46
N SER A 475 -37.56 12.41 -16.24
CA SER A 475 -38.88 12.98 -15.98
C SER A 475 -38.99 14.43 -16.45
N VAL A 476 -38.07 15.27 -16.00
CA VAL A 476 -38.14 16.73 -16.17
C VAL A 476 -37.94 17.14 -17.63
N THR A 477 -36.90 16.62 -18.29
CA THR A 477 -36.57 17.02 -19.67
C THR A 477 -37.46 16.33 -20.71
N LYS A 478 -38.10 15.21 -20.34
CA LYS A 478 -38.93 14.38 -21.23
C LYS A 478 -38.20 13.89 -22.49
N GLY A 479 -36.88 14.03 -22.56
CA GLY A 479 -36.03 13.67 -23.68
C GLY A 479 -34.98 12.63 -23.30
N ASN A 480 -34.99 11.47 -23.96
CA ASN A 480 -34.06 10.38 -23.63
C ASN A 480 -32.59 10.76 -23.87
N ALA A 481 -32.29 11.44 -24.98
CA ALA A 481 -30.93 11.84 -25.32
C ALA A 481 -30.39 12.90 -24.34
N VAL A 482 -31.19 13.90 -24.00
CA VAL A 482 -30.79 14.97 -23.06
C VAL A 482 -30.52 14.39 -21.67
N SER A 483 -31.43 13.55 -21.17
CA SER A 483 -31.25 12.87 -19.87
C SER A 483 -30.00 11.99 -19.84
N LEU A 484 -29.72 11.26 -20.93
CA LEU A 484 -28.50 10.45 -21.06
C LEU A 484 -27.24 11.33 -20.98
N ILE A 485 -27.18 12.40 -21.79
CA ILE A 485 -26.01 13.30 -21.86
C ILE A 485 -25.76 13.95 -20.49
N LEU A 486 -26.81 14.45 -19.82
CA LEU A 486 -26.66 15.06 -18.50
C LEU A 486 -26.20 14.05 -17.44
N GLY A 487 -26.70 12.82 -17.47
CA GLY A 487 -26.25 11.76 -16.57
C GLY A 487 -24.77 11.41 -16.76
N VAL A 488 -24.34 11.26 -18.02
CA VAL A 488 -22.94 10.97 -18.36
C VAL A 488 -22.03 12.16 -18.02
N LEU A 489 -22.45 13.39 -18.28
CA LEU A 489 -21.70 14.59 -17.89
C LEU A 489 -21.51 14.67 -16.37
N THR A 490 -22.53 14.29 -15.60
CA THR A 490 -22.44 14.22 -14.13
C THR A 490 -21.42 13.17 -13.70
N LEU A 491 -21.43 11.98 -14.31
CA LEU A 491 -20.43 10.94 -14.04
C LEU A 491 -18.99 11.44 -14.25
N PHE A 492 -18.72 12.08 -15.40
CA PHE A 492 -17.38 12.57 -15.74
C PHE A 492 -17.00 13.90 -15.09
N SER A 493 -17.90 14.56 -14.35
CA SER A 493 -17.56 15.80 -13.66
C SER A 493 -16.44 15.64 -12.61
N SER A 494 -16.34 14.45 -12.01
CA SER A 494 -15.25 14.07 -11.09
C SER A 494 -13.88 14.19 -11.75
N ILE A 495 -13.72 13.60 -12.94
CA ILE A 495 -12.45 13.61 -13.67
C ILE A 495 -12.16 14.98 -14.27
N LEU A 496 -13.20 15.72 -14.69
CA LEU A 496 -13.03 17.08 -15.18
C LEU A 496 -12.50 18.00 -14.07
N ILE A 497 -13.00 17.88 -12.85
CA ILE A 497 -12.49 18.66 -11.72
C ILE A 497 -11.06 18.29 -11.39
N LEU A 498 -10.69 17.02 -11.47
CA LEU A 498 -9.29 16.61 -11.32
C LEU A 498 -8.38 17.28 -12.37
N MET A 499 -8.81 17.28 -13.65
CA MET A 499 -8.06 17.92 -14.73
C MET A 499 -7.88 19.44 -14.54
N PHE A 500 -8.86 20.10 -13.91
CA PHE A 500 -8.81 21.55 -13.67
C PHE A 500 -8.32 21.93 -12.28
N ALA A 501 -8.12 20.98 -11.36
CA ALA A 501 -7.74 21.26 -9.98
C ALA A 501 -6.41 22.00 -9.87
N GLY A 502 -5.44 21.67 -10.73
CA GLY A 502 -4.15 22.35 -10.81
C GLY A 502 -4.21 23.82 -11.27
N LEU A 503 -5.38 24.30 -11.71
CA LEU A 503 -5.61 25.73 -12.00
C LEU A 503 -5.94 26.53 -10.74
N PHE A 504 -6.28 25.88 -9.63
CA PHE A 504 -6.68 26.54 -8.39
C PHE A 504 -5.52 26.52 -7.38
N ARG A 505 -5.29 27.68 -6.74
CA ARG A 505 -4.27 27.81 -5.69
C ARG A 505 -4.68 27.13 -4.38
N ASP A 506 -5.98 26.99 -4.14
CA ASP A 506 -6.57 26.30 -3.00
C ASP A 506 -7.69 25.38 -3.51
N THR A 507 -7.57 24.09 -3.25
CA THR A 507 -8.52 23.05 -3.67
C THR A 507 -9.46 22.61 -2.54
N SER A 508 -9.35 23.18 -1.33
CA SER A 508 -10.13 22.79 -0.15
C SER A 508 -11.65 22.89 -0.37
N ALA A 509 -12.10 23.90 -1.12
CA ALA A 509 -13.50 24.07 -1.46
C ALA A 509 -14.05 22.92 -2.34
N LEU A 510 -13.21 22.28 -3.15
CA LEU A 510 -13.61 21.14 -4.00
C LEU A 510 -13.99 19.92 -3.17
N THR A 511 -13.37 19.74 -1.99
CA THR A 511 -13.68 18.65 -1.05
C THR A 511 -15.13 18.67 -0.59
N TYR A 512 -15.78 19.82 -0.56
CA TYR A 512 -17.18 19.96 -0.14
C TYR A 512 -18.19 19.94 -1.30
N MET A 513 -17.72 19.88 -2.55
CA MET A 513 -18.58 19.75 -3.71
C MET A 513 -18.96 18.29 -3.95
N PRO A 514 -20.08 17.99 -4.64
CA PRO A 514 -20.48 16.60 -4.89
C PRO A 514 -19.64 15.88 -5.94
N PHE A 515 -18.93 16.63 -6.76
CA PHE A 515 -18.28 16.10 -7.94
C PHE A 515 -17.16 15.08 -7.67
N PRO A 516 -16.24 15.28 -6.70
CA PRO A 516 -15.25 14.26 -6.35
C PRO A 516 -15.89 12.95 -5.89
N TYR A 517 -17.11 13.00 -5.36
CA TYR A 517 -17.84 11.84 -4.84
C TYR A 517 -18.60 11.05 -5.92
N PHE A 518 -18.79 11.61 -7.13
CA PHE A 518 -19.40 10.85 -8.22
C PHE A 518 -18.54 9.69 -8.74
N SER A 519 -17.25 9.64 -8.38
CA SER A 519 -16.33 8.52 -8.61
C SER A 519 -15.72 7.99 -7.31
N MET A 520 -16.46 8.06 -6.20
CA MET A 520 -15.98 7.62 -4.87
C MET A 520 -15.52 6.15 -4.82
N TRP A 521 -15.97 5.30 -5.74
CA TRP A 521 -15.45 3.93 -5.88
C TRP A 521 -13.93 3.88 -6.12
N SER A 522 -13.32 4.94 -6.66
CA SER A 522 -11.88 4.97 -6.94
C SER A 522 -11.02 5.03 -5.68
N TYR A 523 -11.50 5.65 -4.59
CA TYR A 523 -10.77 5.80 -3.32
C TYR A 523 -11.45 5.06 -2.15
N VAL A 524 -12.32 4.09 -2.42
CA VAL A 524 -13.03 3.35 -1.36
C VAL A 524 -12.10 2.49 -0.48
N PHE A 525 -10.87 2.27 -0.95
CA PHE A 525 -9.84 1.46 -0.33
C PHE A 525 -8.65 2.30 0.19
N ASP A 526 -8.69 3.63 0.08
CA ASP A 526 -7.57 4.50 0.51
C ASP A 526 -7.35 4.46 2.05
N ASP A 527 -8.34 3.99 2.81
CA ASP A 527 -8.26 3.77 4.26
C ASP A 527 -7.66 2.40 4.64
N MET A 528 -7.28 1.58 3.67
CA MET A 528 -6.67 0.28 3.92
C MET A 528 -5.19 0.42 4.24
N VAL A 529 -4.79 -0.14 5.37
CA VAL A 529 -3.37 -0.34 5.69
C VAL A 529 -2.88 -1.55 4.90
N SER A 530 -1.78 -1.38 4.15
CA SER A 530 -1.17 -2.43 3.32
C SER A 530 0.34 -2.45 3.52
N LEU A 531 0.91 -3.67 3.58
CA LEU A 531 2.36 -3.87 3.75
C LEU A 531 3.14 -3.48 2.50
N SER A 532 2.60 -3.79 1.32
CA SER A 532 3.15 -3.38 0.05
C SER A 532 2.31 -2.24 -0.53
N HIS A 533 2.91 -1.39 -1.36
CA HIS A 533 2.17 -0.33 -2.02
C HIS A 533 1.07 -0.91 -2.91
N LEU A 534 -0.19 -0.76 -2.50
CA LEU A 534 -1.32 -0.89 -3.40
C LEU A 534 -1.43 0.38 -4.25
N GLU A 535 -1.93 0.28 -5.50
CA GLU A 535 -2.03 1.39 -6.45
C GLU A 535 -2.45 2.71 -5.78
N VAL A 536 -1.57 3.73 -5.84
CA VAL A 536 -1.92 5.08 -5.37
C VAL A 536 -2.98 5.63 -6.30
N ASN A 537 -4.15 5.89 -5.74
CA ASN A 537 -5.25 6.45 -6.50
C ASN A 537 -4.92 7.89 -6.94
N PRO A 538 -4.98 8.21 -8.25
CA PRO A 538 -4.76 9.58 -8.73
C PRO A 538 -5.75 10.61 -8.16
N PHE A 539 -6.91 10.18 -7.65
CA PHE A 539 -7.87 11.07 -6.99
C PHE A 539 -7.50 11.41 -5.53
N GLY A 540 -6.68 10.58 -4.86
CA GLY A 540 -6.27 10.80 -3.46
C GLY A 540 -5.30 11.98 -3.28
N GLN A 541 -4.57 12.34 -4.32
CA GLN A 541 -3.56 13.42 -4.28
C GLN A 541 -4.15 14.84 -4.36
N VAL A 542 -5.42 14.99 -4.76
CA VAL A 542 -5.98 16.30 -5.13
C VAL A 542 -7.14 16.73 -4.23
N VAL A 543 -7.83 15.77 -3.61
CA VAL A 543 -8.99 16.03 -2.76
C VAL A 543 -8.86 15.19 -1.49
N THR A 544 -8.88 15.83 -0.33
CA THR A 544 -9.00 15.19 0.99
C THR A 544 -10.43 14.66 1.19
N ALA A 545 -10.87 13.78 0.30
CA ALA A 545 -12.26 13.32 0.21
C ALA A 545 -12.58 12.34 1.35
N ASN A 546 -13.42 12.77 2.29
CA ASN A 546 -13.87 11.91 3.38
C ASN A 546 -15.04 11.01 2.93
N LEU A 547 -14.87 9.68 3.05
CA LEU A 547 -15.86 8.70 2.62
C LEU A 547 -17.23 8.86 3.33
N THR A 548 -17.22 9.24 4.60
CA THR A 548 -18.45 9.44 5.40
C THR A 548 -19.21 10.68 4.92
N TYR A 549 -18.50 11.78 4.71
CA TYR A 549 -19.09 13.00 4.17
C TYR A 549 -19.67 12.76 2.77
N GLY A 550 -18.89 12.10 1.88
CA GLY A 550 -19.34 11.72 0.54
C GLY A 550 -20.62 10.87 0.57
N THR A 551 -20.68 9.89 1.47
CA THR A 551 -21.86 9.04 1.66
C THR A 551 -23.10 9.86 2.03
N LEU A 552 -22.98 10.78 2.99
CA LEU A 552 -24.09 11.65 3.41
C LEU A 552 -24.54 12.58 2.27
N LEU A 553 -23.59 13.21 1.59
CA LEU A 553 -23.85 14.13 0.50
C LEU A 553 -24.56 13.45 -0.69
N LEU A 554 -24.06 12.29 -1.13
CA LEU A 554 -24.67 11.52 -2.22
C LEU A 554 -26.06 11.00 -1.84
N THR A 555 -26.27 10.62 -0.58
CA THR A 555 -27.58 10.20 -0.08
C THR A 555 -28.56 11.37 -0.10
N ALA A 556 -28.15 12.56 0.36
CA ALA A 556 -28.97 13.77 0.29
C ALA A 556 -29.34 14.14 -1.16
N LEU A 557 -28.36 14.12 -2.07
CA LEU A 557 -28.59 14.38 -3.50
C LEU A 557 -29.52 13.35 -4.14
N THR A 558 -29.42 12.10 -3.75
CA THR A 558 -30.33 11.03 -4.18
C THR A 558 -31.77 11.35 -3.76
N VAL A 559 -31.99 11.70 -2.48
CA VAL A 559 -33.31 12.06 -1.95
C VAL A 559 -33.88 13.30 -2.66
N ILE A 560 -33.06 14.34 -2.88
CA ILE A 560 -33.47 15.56 -3.59
C ILE A 560 -33.88 15.23 -5.03
N SER A 561 -33.08 14.44 -5.74
CA SER A 561 -33.33 14.06 -7.14
C SER A 561 -34.62 13.25 -7.29
N ILE A 562 -34.82 12.27 -6.41
CA ILE A 562 -36.06 11.48 -6.40
C ILE A 562 -37.25 12.39 -6.08
N THR A 563 -37.14 13.24 -5.07
CA THR A 563 -38.22 14.16 -4.68
C THR A 563 -38.61 15.09 -5.83
N ALA A 564 -37.61 15.68 -6.51
CA ALA A 564 -37.83 16.52 -7.68
C ALA A 564 -38.53 15.74 -8.82
N ALA A 565 -38.09 14.51 -9.11
CA ALA A 565 -38.72 13.65 -10.11
C ALA A 565 -40.21 13.36 -9.78
N PHE A 566 -40.52 13.08 -8.51
CA PHE A 566 -41.87 12.82 -8.06
C PHE A 566 -42.75 14.07 -8.07
N ILE A 567 -42.20 15.23 -7.70
CA ILE A 567 -42.92 16.51 -7.76
C ILE A 567 -43.28 16.83 -9.21
N ASP A 568 -42.33 16.74 -10.14
CA ASP A 568 -42.53 17.00 -11.56
C ASP A 568 -43.58 16.06 -12.16
N PHE A 569 -43.44 14.76 -11.94
CA PHE A 569 -44.38 13.76 -12.48
C PHE A 569 -45.82 13.90 -11.93
N ASN A 570 -45.97 14.45 -10.73
CA ASN A 570 -47.28 14.64 -10.10
C ASN A 570 -47.92 16.01 -10.41
N LYS A 571 -47.18 17.01 -10.90
CA LYS A 571 -47.74 18.31 -11.29
C LYS A 571 -48.50 18.21 -12.65
N LYS A 572 -49.66 18.88 -12.73
CA LYS A 572 -50.57 19.06 -13.90
C LYS A 572 -49.82 19.56 -15.15
N ASP A 573 -50.15 19.29 -16.41
CA ASP A 573 -51.08 18.43 -17.15
C ASP A 573 -50.26 17.85 -18.32
N VAL A 574 -50.39 16.56 -18.61
CA VAL A 574 -49.83 16.00 -19.86
C VAL A 574 -50.91 16.24 -20.92
N LYS A 575 -50.77 17.34 -21.69
CA LYS A 575 -51.56 17.56 -22.92
C LYS A 575 -51.01 16.72 -24.05
#